data_AF-A0A2V5W5F6-F1
#
_entry.id   AF-A0A2V5W5F6-F1
#
_cell.length_a   1.000
_cell.length_b   1.000
_cell.length_c   1.000
_cell.angle_alpha   90.00
_cell.angle_beta   90.00
_cell.angle_gamma   90.00
#
_symmetry.space_group_name_H-M   'P 1'
#
loop_
_entity.id
_entity.type
_entity.pdbx_description
1 polymer ?
#
loop_
_entity_poly.entity_id
_entity_poly.type
_entity_poly.pdbx_seq_one_letter_code
_entity_poly.pdbx_strand_id
1 'polypeptide(L)'
;MILDTVNQDVRIGLRILFKEKSFCLLAVLVLALGIAGVTTQFTIVNAFVLRGFSFPHPEQLMSVGILDPQAPPQQNNFGNGFIPTAADYEDLKAGQNSFALMSG
;
A
#
# COMPACT_ATOMS: atom_id res chain seq x y z
N MET A 1 -3.45 44.36 -20.85
CA MET A 1 -4.62 43.89 -21.64
C MET A 1 -4.98 42.45 -21.31
N ILE A 2 -4.12 41.44 -21.55
CA ILE A 2 -4.47 40.03 -21.24
C ILE A 2 -4.42 39.73 -19.72
N LEU A 3 -3.41 40.25 -19.02
CA LEU A 3 -3.24 40.05 -17.57
C LEU A 3 -4.39 40.66 -16.74
N ASP A 4 -4.92 41.80 -17.19
CA ASP A 4 -6.06 42.47 -16.55
C ASP A 4 -7.33 41.61 -16.67
N THR A 5 -7.55 41.02 -17.85
CA THR A 5 -8.68 40.12 -18.09
C THR A 5 -8.58 38.85 -17.26
N VAL A 6 -7.40 38.21 -17.21
CA VAL A 6 -7.19 37.00 -16.39
C VAL A 6 -7.43 37.28 -14.91
N ASN A 7 -6.94 38.41 -14.39
CA ASN A 7 -7.18 38.80 -13.00
C ASN A 7 -8.67 39.02 -12.72
N GLN A 8 -9.36 39.68 -13.64
CA GLN A 8 -10.79 39.92 -13.53
C GLN A 8 -11.60 38.61 -13.56
N ASP A 9 -11.26 37.68 -14.46
CA ASP A 9 -11.91 36.38 -14.58
C ASP A 9 -11.69 35.52 -13.33
N VAL A 10 -10.47 35.49 -12.78
CA VAL A 10 -10.17 34.77 -11.53
C VAL A 10 -10.97 35.35 -10.36
N ARG A 11 -11.02 36.68 -10.23
CA ARG A 11 -11.77 37.34 -9.16
C ARG A 11 -13.28 37.08 -9.26
N ILE A 12 -13.82 37.12 -10.48
CA ILE A 12 -15.24 36.83 -10.73
C ILE A 12 -15.53 35.36 -10.47
N GLY A 13 -14.69 34.44 -10.95
CA GLY A 13 -14.82 33.00 -10.73
C GLY A 13 -14.82 32.64 -9.24
N LEU A 14 -13.88 33.18 -8.46
CA LEU A 14 -13.84 33.00 -7.00
C LEU A 14 -15.12 33.51 -6.33
N ARG A 15 -15.62 34.68 -6.75
CA ARG A 15 -16.86 35.24 -6.19
C ARG A 15 -18.07 34.35 -6.47
N ILE A 16 -18.16 33.76 -7.66
CA ILE A 16 -19.23 32.82 -8.02
C ILE A 16 -19.11 31.54 -7.18
N LEU A 17 -17.90 31.03 -7.01
CA LEU A 17 -17.63 29.82 -6.23
C LEU A 17 -18.05 29.98 -4.76
N PHE A 18 -17.80 31.14 -4.15
CA PHE A 18 -18.26 31.43 -2.78
C PHE A 18 -19.76 31.70 -2.67
N LYS A 19 -20.40 32.15 -3.75
CA LYS A 19 -21.85 32.36 -3.80
C LYS A 19 -22.59 31.02 -3.89
N GLU A 20 -22.09 30.09 -4.70
CA GLU A 20 -22.65 28.75 -4.91
C GLU A 20 -21.96 27.70 -4.00
N LYS A 21 -22.24 27.79 -2.69
CA LYS A 21 -21.56 27.00 -1.65
C LYS A 21 -21.63 25.48 -1.85
N SER A 22 -22.76 24.96 -2.35
CA SER A 22 -22.95 23.52 -2.56
C SER A 22 -22.02 22.98 -3.65
N PHE A 23 -21.88 23.70 -4.76
CA PHE A 23 -20.97 23.33 -5.84
C PHE A 23 -19.51 23.43 -5.39
N CYS A 24 -19.16 24.52 -4.69
CA CYS A 24 -17.81 24.69 -4.13
C CYS A 24 -17.42 23.54 -3.21
N LEU A 25 -18.30 23.14 -2.28
CA LEU A 25 -18.05 22.04 -1.35
C LEU A 25 -17.82 20.73 -2.11
N LEU A 26 -18.64 20.44 -3.11
CA LEU A 26 -18.52 19.23 -3.92
C LEU A 26 -17.21 19.21 -4.74
N ALA A 27 -16.86 20.34 -5.35
CA ALA A 27 -15.61 20.51 -6.07
C ALA A 27 -14.39 20.33 -5.15
N VAL A 28 -14.41 20.92 -3.95
CA VAL A 28 -13.36 20.76 -2.93
C VAL A 28 -13.25 19.31 -2.48
N LEU A 29 -14.35 18.62 -2.24
CA LEU A 29 -14.34 17.20 -1.85
C LEU A 29 -13.73 16.32 -2.94
N VAL A 30 -14.14 16.49 -4.19
CA VAL A 30 -13.60 15.72 -5.32
C VAL A 30 -12.10 15.99 -5.49
N LEU A 31 -11.70 17.26 -5.42
CA LEU A 31 -10.30 17.65 -5.52
C LEU A 31 -9.48 17.07 -4.36
N ALA A 32 -9.99 17.18 -3.13
CA ALA A 32 -9.35 16.63 -1.94
C ALA A 32 -9.20 15.11 -2.02
N LEU A 33 -10.23 14.39 -2.47
CA LEU A 33 -10.18 12.94 -2.66
C LEU A 33 -9.17 12.54 -3.74
N GLY A 34 -9.12 13.26 -4.86
CA GLY A 34 -8.13 13.01 -5.91
C GLY A 34 -6.69 13.19 -5.42
N ILE A 35 -6.42 14.28 -4.72
CA ILE A 35 -5.10 14.57 -4.13
C ILE A 35 -4.76 13.51 -3.08
N ALA A 36 -5.66 13.27 -2.12
CA ALA A 36 -5.44 12.31 -1.04
C ALA A 36 -5.25 10.89 -1.55
N GLY A 37 -5.96 10.48 -2.60
CA GLY A 37 -5.80 9.15 -3.22
C GLY A 37 -4.39 8.94 -3.74
N VAL A 38 -3.88 9.87 -4.56
CA VAL A 38 -2.52 9.78 -5.12
C VAL A 38 -1.47 9.85 -4.01
N THR A 39 -1.62 10.77 -3.06
CA THR A 39 -0.71 10.92 -1.92
C THR A 39 -0.69 9.67 -1.03
N THR A 40 -1.84 9.07 -0.76
CA THR A 40 -1.96 7.85 0.08
C THR A 40 -1.31 6.67 -0.59
N GLN A 41 -1.53 6.48 -1.90
CA GLN A 41 -0.89 5.40 -2.65
C GLN A 41 0.64 5.50 -2.57
N PHE A 42 1.20 6.68 -2.81
CA PHE A 42 2.64 6.89 -2.70
C PHE A 42 3.15 6.71 -1.26
N THR A 43 2.39 7.19 -0.28
CA THR A 43 2.73 7.04 1.14
C THR A 43 2.81 5.58 1.56
N ILE A 44 1.84 4.76 1.17
CA ILE A 44 1.82 3.32 1.46
C ILE A 44 3.01 2.65 0.77
N VAL A 45 3.24 2.88 -0.51
CA VAL A 45 4.38 2.28 -1.22
C VAL A 45 5.70 2.69 -0.56
N ASN A 46 5.87 3.96 -0.22
CA ASN A 46 7.08 4.43 0.43
C ASN A 46 7.26 3.83 1.84
N ALA A 47 6.20 3.72 2.63
CA ALA A 47 6.27 3.18 3.98
C ALA A 47 6.54 1.67 4.00
N PHE A 48 5.90 0.91 3.10
CA PHE A 48 5.97 -0.55 3.11
C PHE A 48 7.14 -1.09 2.27
N VAL A 49 7.36 -0.53 1.08
CA VAL A 49 8.33 -1.07 0.11
C VAL A 49 9.69 -0.40 0.26
N LEU A 50 9.75 0.94 0.34
CA LEU A 50 11.02 1.66 0.33
C LEU A 50 11.67 1.75 1.71
N ARG A 51 10.89 2.04 2.76
CA ARG A 51 11.42 2.10 4.14
C ARG A 51 11.46 0.74 4.82
N GLY A 52 10.69 -0.22 4.34
CA GLY A 52 10.49 -1.51 4.99
C GLY A 52 9.71 -1.35 6.31
N PHE A 53 8.93 -2.38 6.65
CA PHE A 53 8.30 -2.45 7.96
C PHE A 53 9.36 -2.49 9.07
N SER A 54 9.24 -1.60 10.06
CA SER A 54 9.98 -1.76 11.33
C SER A 54 9.33 -2.86 12.16
N PHE A 55 9.75 -4.10 11.92
CA PHE A 55 9.41 -5.20 12.81
C PHE A 55 10.31 -5.18 14.04
N PRO A 56 9.79 -5.38 15.26
CA PRO A 56 10.63 -5.66 16.42
C PRO A 56 11.33 -7.00 16.20
N HIS A 57 12.65 -7.04 16.35
CA HIS A 57 13.52 -8.19 16.06
C HIS A 57 13.50 -8.66 14.60
N PRO A 58 13.90 -7.80 13.63
CA PRO A 58 13.94 -8.19 12.21
C PRO A 58 14.85 -9.40 11.94
N GLU A 59 15.83 -9.66 12.81
CA GLU A 59 16.72 -10.83 12.76
C GLU A 59 16.00 -12.17 13.00
N GLN A 60 14.79 -12.15 13.55
CA GLN A 60 13.99 -13.35 13.80
C GLN A 60 12.93 -13.59 12.70
N LEU A 61 12.85 -12.69 11.70
CA LEU A 61 11.92 -12.86 10.59
C LEU A 61 12.42 -13.95 9.64
N MET A 62 11.63 -15.01 9.55
CA MET A 62 11.86 -16.11 8.63
C MET A 62 10.68 -16.24 7.68
N SER A 63 10.98 -16.47 6.41
CA SER A 63 9.99 -16.89 5.43
C SER A 63 9.94 -18.42 5.37
N VAL A 64 8.75 -18.99 5.61
CA VAL A 64 8.50 -20.43 5.48
C VAL A 64 7.65 -20.67 4.24
N GLY A 65 8.15 -21.48 3.32
CA GLY A 65 7.42 -21.93 2.14
C GLY A 65 7.36 -23.45 2.11
N ILE A 66 6.24 -23.99 1.64
CA ILE A 66 6.10 -25.43 1.40
C ILE A 66 6.62 -25.72 0.01
N LEU A 67 7.61 -26.61 -0.09
CA LEU A 67 8.15 -27.08 -1.35
C LEU A 67 7.52 -28.43 -1.67
N ASP A 68 6.86 -28.54 -2.81
CA ASP A 68 6.43 -29.83 -3.35
C ASP A 68 7.53 -30.33 -4.30
N PRO A 69 8.25 -31.42 -3.97
CA PRO A 69 9.31 -31.97 -4.81
C PRO A 69 8.82 -32.51 -6.16
N GLN A 70 7.51 -32.74 -6.30
CA GLN A 70 6.89 -33.25 -7.54
C GLN A 70 6.31 -32.13 -8.40
N ALA A 71 6.19 -30.91 -7.87
CA ALA A 71 5.64 -29.78 -8.60
C ALA A 71 6.69 -29.11 -9.51
N PRO A 72 6.26 -28.52 -10.65
CA PRO A 72 7.14 -27.73 -11.50
C PRO A 72 7.82 -26.61 -10.70
N PRO A 73 9.08 -26.24 -10.99
CA PRO A 73 9.82 -25.21 -10.23
C PRO A 73 9.08 -23.88 -10.12
N GLN A 74 8.27 -23.53 -11.13
CA GLN A 74 7.45 -22.32 -11.15
C GLN A 74 6.43 -22.25 -10.01
N GLN A 75 5.95 -23.41 -9.55
CA GLN A 75 4.93 -23.60 -8.53
C GLN A 75 5.52 -23.69 -7.11
N ASN A 76 6.83 -23.60 -6.99
CA ASN A 76 7.54 -23.52 -5.71
C ASN A 76 8.16 -22.11 -5.48
N ASN A 77 7.91 -21.16 -6.38
CA ASN A 77 8.42 -19.79 -6.28
C ASN A 77 7.62 -18.94 -5.27
N PHE A 78 8.32 -18.02 -4.62
CA PHE A 78 7.74 -17.04 -3.71
C PHE A 78 6.61 -16.24 -4.41
N GLY A 79 5.40 -16.32 -3.86
CA GLY A 79 4.19 -15.67 -4.39
C GLY A 79 3.36 -16.49 -5.40
N ASN A 80 3.89 -17.59 -5.92
CA ASN A 80 3.18 -18.49 -6.86
C ASN A 80 3.03 -19.92 -6.35
N GLY A 81 3.74 -20.28 -5.27
CA GLY A 81 3.63 -21.60 -4.66
C GLY A 81 2.58 -21.70 -3.57
N PHE A 82 2.50 -22.88 -2.96
CA PHE A 82 1.53 -23.18 -1.92
C PHE A 82 1.79 -22.28 -0.71
N ILE A 83 0.92 -21.28 -0.51
CA ILE A 83 0.96 -20.43 0.67
C ILE A 83 0.46 -21.29 1.84
N PRO A 84 1.25 -21.48 2.91
CA PRO A 84 0.83 -22.28 4.06
C PRO A 84 -0.50 -21.74 4.58
N THR A 85 -1.51 -22.60 4.63
CA THR A 85 -2.79 -22.27 5.24
C THR A 85 -2.69 -22.45 6.75
N ALA A 86 -3.73 -22.05 7.48
CA ALA A 86 -3.77 -22.24 8.93
C ALA A 86 -3.65 -23.71 9.35
N ALA A 87 -4.09 -24.65 8.50
CA ALA A 87 -3.95 -26.08 8.75
C ALA A 87 -2.50 -26.53 8.66
N ASP A 88 -1.80 -26.11 7.60
CA ASP A 88 -0.38 -26.44 7.41
C ASP A 88 0.50 -25.83 8.51
N TYR A 89 0.09 -24.70 9.09
CA TYR A 89 0.78 -24.09 10.21
C TYR A 89 0.81 -24.99 11.45
N GLU A 90 -0.30 -25.65 11.79
CA GLU A 90 -0.33 -26.56 12.94
C GLU A 90 0.56 -27.79 12.70
N ASP A 91 0.61 -28.29 11.47
CA ASP A 91 1.50 -29.40 11.08
C ASP A 91 2.98 -28.99 11.13
N LEU A 92 3.31 -27.80 10.61
CA LEU A 92 4.66 -27.24 10.68
C LEU A 92 5.09 -27.00 12.13
N LYS A 93 4.18 -26.49 12.96
CA LYS A 93 4.41 -26.26 14.39
C LYS A 93 4.60 -27.56 15.16
N ALA A 94 3.86 -28.63 14.82
CA ALA A 94 4.02 -29.94 15.42
C ALA A 94 5.35 -30.60 15.03
N GLY A 95 5.83 -30.36 13.81
CA GLY A 95 7.12 -30.87 13.31
C GLY A 95 8.34 -30.06 13.74
N GLN A 96 8.18 -28.76 14.00
CA GLN A 96 9.32 -27.87 14.27
C GLN A 96 9.68 -27.71 15.74
N ASN A 97 10.92 -28.14 16.03
CA ASN A 97 11.51 -28.06 17.36
C ASN A 97 12.52 -26.91 17.52
N SER A 98 12.99 -26.28 16.43
CA SER A 98 13.82 -25.07 16.52
C SER A 98 13.84 -24.30 15.20
N PHE A 99 13.39 -23.05 15.24
CA PHE A 99 13.60 -22.05 14.19
C PHE A 99 14.84 -21.18 14.46
N ALA A 100 15.26 -21.12 15.71
CA ALA A 100 16.36 -20.28 16.19
C ALA A 100 17.75 -20.77 15.75
N LEU A 101 17.87 -22.02 15.28
CA LEU A 101 19.12 -22.56 14.73
C LEU A 101 19.36 -22.21 13.25
N MET A 102 18.36 -21.66 12.55
CA MET A 102 18.46 -21.27 11.13
C MET A 102 18.75 -19.78 10.90
N SER A 103 18.76 -18.95 11.95
CA SER A 103 19.05 -17.51 11.87
C SER A 103 20.54 -17.16 12.04
N GLY A 104 21.45 -18.08 11.68
CA GLY A 104 22.91 -17.91 11.77
C GLY A 104 23.57 -17.82 10.40
#